data_AF-A0A2R6NSK3-F1
#
_entry.id   AF-A0A2R6NSK3-F1
#
_cell.length_a   1.000
_cell.length_b   1.000
_cell.length_c   1.000
_cell.angle_alpha   90.00
_cell.angle_beta   90.00
_cell.angle_gamma   90.00
#
_symmetry.space_group_name_H-M   'P 1'
#
loop_
_entity.id
_entity.type
_entity.pdbx_description
1 polymer ?
#
loop_
_entity_poly.entity_id
_entity_poly.type
_entity_poly.pdbx_seq_one_letter_code
_entity_poly.pdbx_strand_id
1 'polypeptide(L)'
;MRLAISVAKPNLVSLGTCFGKFSKSGKFKLHVTALDYLAQYAKYKVWIKPNGEMPFLYGNHVLKAHLGRITEDTPEHQGVVVFSMNDVPLINTSYKGFGVTARSTIDTRKLDPTSIIVFHQSDVGEYLRDEYCLRHSGKAAGYEVLNRVQDLLYLFLRDGFDL
;
A
#
# COMPACT_ATOMS: atom_id res chain seq x y z
N MET A 1 -0.61 -38.98 -9.56
CA MET A 1 -0.57 -37.54 -9.26
C MET A 1 0.35 -36.86 -10.27
N ARG A 2 -0.15 -35.93 -11.09
CA ARG A 2 0.71 -35.11 -11.95
C ARG A 2 1.35 -34.03 -11.08
N LEU A 3 2.63 -34.19 -10.75
CA LEU A 3 3.42 -33.22 -10.02
C LEU A 3 4.29 -32.44 -11.02
N ALA A 4 4.16 -31.12 -10.98
CA ALA A 4 4.83 -30.11 -11.80
C ALA A 4 4.46 -30.04 -13.30
N ILE A 5 3.69 -29.00 -13.65
CA ILE A 5 3.62 -28.47 -15.01
C ILE A 5 4.75 -27.43 -15.13
N SER A 6 5.80 -27.75 -15.88
CA SER A 6 6.84 -26.80 -16.26
C SER A 6 6.27 -25.83 -17.30
N VAL A 7 5.93 -24.61 -16.88
CA VAL A 7 5.49 -23.54 -17.79
C VAL A 7 6.72 -22.74 -18.22
N ALA A 8 6.94 -22.62 -19.54
CA ALA A 8 8.02 -21.80 -20.08
C ALA A 8 7.86 -20.33 -19.67
N LYS A 9 8.97 -19.64 -19.38
CA LYS A 9 9.01 -18.22 -18.98
C LYS A 9 8.13 -17.26 -19.83
N PRO A 10 8.04 -17.37 -21.17
CA PRO A 10 7.14 -16.51 -21.95
C PRO A 10 5.65 -16.80 -21.74
N ASN A 11 5.30 -18.03 -21.32
CA ASN A 11 3.93 -18.47 -21.07
C ASN A 11 3.51 -18.25 -19.60
N LEU A 12 4.44 -17.79 -18.76
CA LEU A 12 4.19 -17.51 -17.36
C LEU A 12 3.74 -16.06 -17.19
N VAL A 13 2.46 -15.87 -16.83
CA VAL A 13 1.86 -14.55 -16.64
C VAL A 13 2.10 -14.03 -15.22
N SER A 14 1.80 -14.84 -14.19
CA SER A 14 2.11 -14.61 -12.78
C SER A 14 1.98 -15.93 -12.00
N LEU A 15 2.68 -16.06 -10.87
CA LEU A 15 2.45 -17.13 -9.89
C LEU A 15 2.30 -16.50 -8.49
N GLY A 16 1.15 -16.71 -7.86
CA GLY A 16 0.81 -16.13 -6.56
C GLY A 16 0.41 -14.66 -6.63
N THR A 17 0.56 -13.95 -5.50
CA THR A 17 0.23 -12.52 -5.40
C THR A 17 1.44 -11.68 -5.82
N CYS A 18 1.29 -10.85 -6.85
CA CYS A 18 2.33 -9.90 -7.23
C CYS A 18 2.43 -8.78 -6.19
N PHE A 19 3.62 -8.47 -5.67
CA PHE A 19 3.79 -7.39 -4.70
C PHE A 19 4.09 -6.05 -5.36
N GLY A 20 4.62 -6.04 -6.57
CA GLY A 20 5.18 -4.84 -7.15
C GLY A 20 5.91 -5.11 -8.46
N LYS A 21 6.38 -4.05 -9.10
CA LYS A 21 7.28 -4.14 -10.26
C LYS A 21 8.49 -3.25 -10.05
N PHE A 22 9.64 -3.69 -10.55
CA PHE A 22 10.82 -2.85 -10.63
C PHE A 22 10.70 -1.88 -11.80
N SER A 23 10.99 -0.60 -11.55
CA SER A 23 11.14 0.41 -12.59
C SER A 23 12.45 0.20 -13.34
N LYS A 24 12.58 0.84 -14.51
CA LYS A 24 13.85 0.89 -15.26
C LYS A 24 14.98 1.56 -14.46
N SER A 25 14.64 2.40 -13.48
CA SER A 25 15.58 3.03 -12.55
C SER A 25 15.96 2.13 -11.36
N GLY A 26 15.50 0.88 -11.32
CA GLY A 26 15.82 -0.07 -10.25
C GLY A 26 15.01 0.12 -8.97
N LYS A 27 14.08 1.08 -8.92
CA LYS A 27 13.20 1.31 -7.77
C LYS A 27 12.05 0.32 -7.79
N PHE A 28 11.68 -0.21 -6.63
CA PHE A 28 10.56 -1.13 -6.51
C PHE A 28 9.26 -0.34 -6.26
N LYS A 29 8.30 -0.45 -7.20
CA LYS A 29 6.96 0.14 -7.00
C LYS A 29 6.04 -0.93 -6.44
N LEU A 30 5.60 -0.73 -5.20
CA LEU A 30 4.63 -1.58 -4.52
C LEU A 30 3.25 -1.42 -5.15
N HIS A 31 2.54 -2.52 -5.35
CA HIS A 31 1.17 -2.57 -5.84
C HIS A 31 0.18 -2.85 -4.69
N VAL A 32 -1.06 -2.41 -4.86
CA VAL A 32 -2.15 -2.64 -3.89
C VAL A 32 -2.43 -4.13 -3.60
N THR A 33 -2.02 -5.03 -4.49
CA THR A 33 -2.12 -6.49 -4.29
C THR A 33 -1.34 -7.00 -3.07
N ALA A 34 -0.32 -6.29 -2.60
CA ALA A 34 0.42 -6.65 -1.39
C ALA A 34 -0.30 -6.23 -0.08
N LEU A 35 -1.39 -5.46 -0.18
CA LEU A 35 -2.05 -4.82 0.95
C LEU A 35 -2.58 -5.82 1.98
N ASP A 36 -3.17 -6.92 1.55
CA ASP A 36 -3.73 -7.96 2.42
C ASP A 36 -2.69 -8.57 3.36
N TYR A 37 -1.45 -8.69 2.87
CA TYR A 37 -0.32 -9.23 3.62
C TYR A 37 0.33 -8.15 4.49
N LEU A 38 0.51 -6.94 3.95
CA LEU A 38 1.20 -5.84 4.63
C LEU A 38 0.36 -5.18 5.73
N ALA A 39 -0.95 -5.09 5.54
CA ALA A 39 -1.86 -4.44 6.49
C ALA A 39 -1.86 -5.11 7.88
N GLN A 40 -1.57 -6.41 7.93
CA GLN A 40 -1.51 -7.19 9.18
C GLN A 40 -0.30 -6.80 10.03
N TYR A 41 0.84 -6.49 9.39
CA TYR A 41 2.10 -6.18 10.06
C TYR A 41 2.39 -4.68 10.14
N ALA A 42 1.57 -3.83 9.52
CA ALA A 42 1.76 -2.39 9.50
C ALA A 42 1.75 -1.79 10.91
N LYS A 43 2.87 -1.19 11.32
CA LYS A 43 3.01 -0.46 12.57
C LYS A 43 2.22 0.86 12.55
N TYR A 44 2.35 1.60 11.45
CA TYR A 44 1.73 2.91 11.29
C TYR A 44 0.46 2.82 10.43
N LYS A 45 -0.65 3.30 11.00
CA LYS A 45 -1.99 3.17 10.43
C LYS A 45 -2.70 4.51 10.49
N VAL A 46 -3.47 4.80 9.44
CA VAL A 46 -4.28 6.02 9.33
C VAL A 46 -5.70 5.62 9.01
N TRP A 47 -6.67 6.12 9.76
CA TRP A 47 -8.09 5.91 9.50
C TRP A 47 -8.72 7.17 8.90
N ILE A 48 -9.40 7.02 7.77
CA ILE A 48 -10.07 8.10 7.05
C ILE A 48 -11.58 8.08 7.31
N LYS A 49 -12.16 9.28 7.40
CA LYS A 49 -13.62 9.48 7.45
C LYS A 49 -14.26 9.02 6.15
N PRO A 50 -15.55 8.60 6.17
CA PRO A 50 -16.29 8.25 4.96
C PRO A 50 -16.24 9.32 3.86
N ASN A 51 -16.29 10.60 4.24
CA ASN A 51 -16.19 11.74 3.32
C ASN A 51 -14.86 11.78 2.52
N GLY A 52 -13.79 11.19 3.07
CA GLY A 52 -12.48 11.13 2.44
C GLY A 52 -12.17 9.83 1.70
N GLU A 53 -13.04 8.82 1.79
CA GLU A 53 -12.81 7.52 1.15
C GLU A 53 -12.85 7.58 -0.37
N MET A 54 -13.91 8.19 -0.91
CA MET A 54 -14.07 8.32 -2.36
C MET A 54 -12.92 9.13 -2.98
N PRO A 55 -12.56 10.33 -2.47
CA PRO A 55 -11.40 11.05 -2.98
C PRO A 55 -10.12 10.21 -2.99
N PHE A 56 -9.86 9.44 -1.92
CA PHE A 56 -8.67 8.59 -1.83
C PHE A 56 -8.67 7.45 -2.85
N LEU A 57 -9.80 6.77 -3.04
CA LEU A 57 -9.97 5.70 -4.06
C LEU A 57 -9.88 6.22 -5.50
N TYR A 58 -9.99 7.53 -5.70
CA TYR A 58 -9.73 8.18 -6.98
C TYR A 58 -8.27 8.66 -7.13
N GLY A 59 -7.39 8.31 -6.19
CA GLY A 59 -5.96 8.65 -6.22
C GLY A 59 -5.62 10.02 -5.64
N ASN A 60 -6.54 10.68 -4.94
CA ASN A 60 -6.24 11.95 -4.27
C ASN A 60 -5.54 11.73 -2.92
N HIS A 61 -4.80 12.74 -2.48
CA HIS A 61 -4.16 12.76 -1.16
C HIS A 61 -5.18 12.90 -0.02
N VAL A 62 -4.81 12.43 1.17
CA VAL A 62 -5.66 12.57 2.36
C VAL A 62 -5.42 13.94 2.99
N LEU A 63 -6.51 14.71 3.09
CA LEU A 63 -6.51 16.00 3.78
C LEU A 63 -6.79 15.83 5.28
N LYS A 64 -6.39 16.82 6.07
CA LYS A 64 -6.64 16.84 7.51
C LYS A 64 -8.12 16.77 7.85
N ALA A 65 -8.99 17.40 7.06
CA ALA A 65 -10.44 17.32 7.23
C ALA A 65 -10.97 15.88 7.20
N HIS A 66 -10.33 15.03 6.39
CA HIS A 66 -10.71 13.63 6.19
C HIS A 66 -10.05 12.67 7.19
N LEU A 67 -9.10 13.15 7.99
CA LEU A 67 -8.45 12.34 9.00
C LEU A 67 -9.43 12.01 10.13
N GLY A 68 -9.56 10.71 10.42
CA GLY A 68 -10.29 10.19 11.57
C GLY A 68 -9.36 9.90 12.74
N ARG A 69 -8.43 8.96 12.54
CA ARG A 69 -7.44 8.53 13.54
C ARG A 69 -6.08 8.35 12.87
N ILE A 70 -5.01 8.55 13.61
CA ILE A 70 -3.64 8.23 13.19
C ILE A 70 -2.95 7.51 14.35
N THR A 71 -2.10 6.53 14.06
CA THR A 71 -1.23 5.91 15.07
C THR A 71 -0.34 6.97 15.71
N GLU A 72 -0.17 6.92 17.02
CA GLU A 72 0.72 7.83 17.75
C GLU A 72 2.19 7.63 17.32
N ASP A 73 3.02 8.65 17.54
CA ASP A 73 4.45 8.63 17.19
C ASP A 73 4.77 8.24 15.73
N THR A 74 3.86 8.56 14.80
CA THR A 74 4.14 8.45 13.36
C THR A 74 5.04 9.62 12.92
N PRO A 75 6.27 9.35 12.45
CA PRO A 75 7.15 10.39 11.94
C PRO A 75 6.67 10.92 10.59
N GLU A 76 7.29 12.01 10.13
CA GLU A 76 7.09 12.53 8.77
C GLU A 76 7.76 11.61 7.73
N HIS A 77 7.19 11.54 6.53
CA HIS A 77 7.64 10.72 5.41
C HIS A 77 7.68 9.21 5.70
N GLN A 78 6.84 8.75 6.61
CA GLN A 78 6.73 7.34 6.94
C GLN A 78 5.67 6.64 6.10
N GLY A 79 5.98 5.41 5.66
CA GLY A 79 5.00 4.52 5.03
C GLY A 79 3.87 4.15 6.00
N VAL A 80 2.63 4.41 5.58
CA VAL A 80 1.42 4.13 6.37
C VAL A 80 0.40 3.34 5.56
N VAL A 81 -0.39 2.52 6.26
CA VAL A 81 -1.56 1.87 5.69
C VAL A 81 -2.80 2.69 6.01
N VAL A 82 -3.59 2.96 4.97
CA VAL A 82 -4.83 3.74 5.06
C VAL A 82 -6.02 2.79 5.23
N PHE A 83 -6.80 3.02 6.27
CA PHE A 83 -8.00 2.27 6.65
C PHE A 83 -9.23 3.18 6.59
N SER A 84 -10.39 2.60 6.30
CA SER A 84 -11.67 3.28 6.54
C SER A 84 -12.01 3.33 8.03
N MET A 85 -12.72 4.38 8.47
CA MET A 85 -13.35 4.45 9.80
C MET A 85 -14.67 3.69 9.93
N ASN A 86 -15.25 3.21 8.83
CA ASN A 86 -16.41 2.34 8.94
C ASN A 86 -15.96 1.01 9.53
N ASP A 87 -16.24 0.81 10.81
CA ASP A 87 -16.09 -0.45 11.52
C ASP A 87 -17.04 -1.49 10.89
N VAL A 88 -16.63 -2.09 9.78
CA VAL A 88 -17.25 -3.31 9.26
C VAL A 88 -16.56 -4.49 9.96
N PRO A 89 -17.23 -5.17 10.89
CA PRO A 89 -16.66 -6.27 11.67
C PRO A 89 -16.68 -7.57 10.86
N LEU A 90 -16.02 -7.57 9.71
CA LEU A 90 -15.76 -8.78 8.94
C LEU A 90 -14.23 -8.88 8.84
N ILE A 91 -13.62 -9.63 9.76
CA ILE A 91 -12.33 -10.38 9.75
C ILE A 91 -11.09 -9.84 8.96
N ASN A 92 -11.17 -8.65 8.41
CA ASN A 92 -10.23 -7.97 7.53
C ASN A 92 -10.70 -6.50 7.45
N THR A 93 -10.23 -5.70 8.41
CA THR A 93 -10.35 -4.24 8.44
C THR A 93 -10.19 -3.68 7.02
N SER A 94 -11.20 -2.97 6.51
CA SER A 94 -11.22 -2.45 5.13
C SER A 94 -10.10 -1.44 4.91
N TYR A 95 -8.92 -1.95 4.56
CA TYR A 95 -7.80 -1.19 4.06
C TYR A 95 -8.17 -0.61 2.69
N LYS A 96 -7.75 0.63 2.45
CA LYS A 96 -8.03 1.36 1.22
C LYS A 96 -6.79 1.52 0.37
N GLY A 97 -5.60 1.46 0.96
CA GLY A 97 -4.35 1.65 0.23
C GLY A 97 -3.13 1.90 1.10
N PHE A 98 -2.04 2.22 0.42
CA PHE A 98 -0.80 2.70 0.99
C PHE A 98 -0.67 4.20 0.81
N GLY A 99 -0.02 4.83 1.78
CA GLY A 99 0.38 6.22 1.69
C GLY A 99 1.68 6.49 2.43
N VAL A 100 2.13 7.73 2.32
CA VAL A 100 3.28 8.25 3.05
C VAL A 100 2.83 9.45 3.86
N THR A 101 3.18 9.54 5.14
CA THR A 101 2.84 10.72 5.95
C THR A 101 3.52 11.96 5.41
N ALA A 102 2.75 13.04 5.29
CA ALA A 102 3.28 14.35 4.91
C ALA A 102 3.84 15.12 6.10
N ARG A 103 3.39 14.80 7.32
CA ARG A 103 3.76 15.48 8.58
C ARG A 103 3.75 14.51 9.75
N SER A 104 4.45 14.87 10.82
CA SER A 104 4.43 14.13 12.08
C SER A 104 3.04 14.16 12.75
N THR A 105 2.77 13.22 13.67
CA THR A 105 1.53 13.21 14.46
C THR A 105 1.31 14.50 15.27
N ILE A 106 2.39 15.08 15.77
CA ILE A 106 2.37 16.30 16.59
C ILE A 106 1.96 17.49 15.74
N ASP A 107 2.57 17.62 14.56
CA ASP A 107 2.30 18.73 13.64
C ASP A 107 0.93 18.60 12.99
N THR A 108 0.51 17.36 12.72
CA THR A 108 -0.83 17.05 12.18
C THR A 108 -1.97 17.64 13.02
N ARG A 109 -1.78 17.87 14.32
CA ARG A 109 -2.81 18.48 15.19
C ARG A 109 -2.97 19.99 14.99
N LYS A 110 -1.93 20.67 14.48
CA LYS A 110 -1.88 22.13 14.34
C LYS A 110 -2.21 22.62 12.92
N LEU A 111 -2.29 21.70 11.96
CA LEU A 111 -2.48 22.02 10.55
C LEU A 111 -3.92 22.39 10.21
N ASP A 112 -4.05 23.18 9.15
CA ASP A 112 -5.32 23.56 8.56
C ASP A 112 -6.08 22.33 8.02
N PRO A 113 -7.42 22.34 8.01
CA PRO A 113 -8.23 21.23 7.48
C PRO A 113 -7.94 20.86 6.02
N THR A 114 -7.44 21.82 5.23
CA THR A 114 -7.06 21.65 3.83
C THR A 114 -5.64 21.14 3.62
N SER A 115 -4.84 21.05 4.69
CA SER A 115 -3.48 20.54 4.60
C SER A 115 -3.45 19.05 4.34
N ILE A 116 -2.49 18.62 3.52
CA ILE A 116 -2.25 17.21 3.21
C ILE A 116 -1.59 16.54 4.42
N ILE A 117 -2.14 15.40 4.84
CA ILE A 117 -1.60 14.59 5.93
C ILE A 117 -0.97 13.30 5.40
N VAL A 118 -1.52 12.73 4.33
CA VAL A 118 -0.98 11.51 3.72
C VAL A 118 -0.91 11.69 2.21
N PHE A 119 0.29 11.52 1.65
CA PHE A 119 0.51 11.37 0.24
C PHE A 119 0.03 10.00 -0.23
N HIS A 120 -0.86 10.01 -1.21
CA HIS A 120 -1.38 8.82 -1.85
C HIS A 120 -0.26 8.09 -2.63
N GLN A 121 -0.11 6.79 -2.41
CA GLN A 121 0.85 5.97 -3.16
C GLN A 121 0.17 4.89 -4.01
N SER A 122 -0.76 4.15 -3.42
CA SER A 122 -1.53 3.13 -4.12
C SER A 122 -2.84 2.87 -3.38
N ASP A 123 -3.92 2.61 -4.12
CA ASP A 123 -5.25 2.39 -3.55
C ASP A 123 -6.00 1.25 -4.23
N VAL A 124 -7.02 0.73 -3.54
CA VAL A 124 -7.87 -0.37 -4.02
C VAL A 124 -8.68 0.03 -5.25
N GLY A 125 -8.94 1.32 -5.47
CA GLY A 125 -9.55 1.79 -6.70
C GLY A 125 -8.68 1.56 -7.95
N GLU A 126 -7.39 1.24 -7.81
CA GLU A 126 -6.56 0.78 -8.93
C GLU A 126 -7.08 -0.51 -9.54
N TYR A 127 -7.72 -1.40 -8.76
CA TYR A 127 -8.32 -2.62 -9.31
C TYR A 127 -9.38 -2.33 -10.37
N LEU A 128 -10.14 -1.24 -10.20
CA LEU A 128 -11.21 -0.85 -11.13
C LEU A 128 -10.69 0.01 -12.29
N ARG A 129 -9.56 0.68 -12.11
CA ARG A 129 -9.02 1.65 -13.07
C ARG A 129 -7.93 1.06 -13.97
N ASP A 130 -7.17 0.08 -13.48
CA ASP A 130 -5.91 -0.33 -14.09
C ASP A 130 -5.74 -1.86 -14.13
N GLU A 131 -6.79 -2.57 -14.57
CA GLU A 131 -6.85 -4.05 -14.66
C GLU A 131 -5.68 -4.66 -15.47
N TYR A 132 -5.15 -3.92 -16.45
CA TYR A 132 -4.09 -4.41 -17.32
C TYR A 132 -2.71 -4.42 -16.63
N CYS A 133 -2.45 -3.47 -15.74
CA CYS A 133 -1.15 -3.30 -15.07
C CYS A 133 -0.89 -4.40 -14.03
N LEU A 134 -1.94 -4.80 -13.29
CA LEU A 134 -1.88 -5.85 -12.27
C LEU A 134 -1.75 -7.26 -12.85
N ARG A 135 -2.25 -7.51 -14.06
CA ARG A 135 -2.15 -8.82 -14.72
C ARG A 135 -0.78 -9.08 -15.36
N HIS A 136 -0.06 -8.03 -15.77
CA HIS A 136 1.21 -8.16 -16.51
C HIS A 136 2.47 -8.01 -15.64
N SER A 137 2.33 -7.60 -14.38
CA SER A 137 3.45 -7.45 -13.43
C SER A 137 4.04 -8.79 -12.98
N GLY A 138 3.38 -9.93 -13.24
CA GLY A 138 3.86 -11.25 -12.84
C GLY A 138 4.99 -11.86 -13.67
N LYS A 139 5.52 -11.15 -14.68
CA LYS A 139 6.67 -11.62 -15.47
C LYS A 139 8.00 -11.65 -14.70
N ALA A 140 8.04 -11.16 -13.45
CA ALA A 140 9.28 -11.05 -12.68
C ALA A 140 9.08 -11.36 -11.19
N ALA A 141 8.86 -12.62 -10.81
CA ALA A 141 9.11 -13.05 -9.44
C ALA A 141 9.49 -14.54 -9.39
N GLY A 142 10.79 -14.80 -9.53
CA GLY A 142 11.39 -16.05 -9.11
C GLY A 142 11.57 -16.06 -7.59
N TYR A 143 11.68 -17.25 -7.03
CA TYR A 143 11.78 -17.63 -5.61
C TYR A 143 12.82 -16.84 -4.77
N GLU A 144 13.80 -16.16 -5.39
CA GLU A 144 14.73 -15.23 -4.72
C GLU A 144 14.06 -13.93 -4.23
N VAL A 145 12.87 -13.61 -4.72
CA VAL A 145 12.11 -12.42 -4.34
C VAL A 145 11.55 -12.54 -2.93
N LEU A 146 11.23 -13.74 -2.42
CA LEU A 146 10.63 -13.89 -1.09
C LEU A 146 11.55 -13.41 0.05
N ASN A 147 12.83 -13.78 0.02
CA ASN A 147 13.78 -13.36 1.06
C ASN A 147 14.11 -11.86 0.97
N ARG A 148 14.32 -11.32 -0.25
CA ARG A 148 14.55 -9.88 -0.44
C ARG A 148 13.31 -9.03 -0.19
N VAL A 149 12.12 -9.56 -0.46
CA VAL A 149 10.85 -8.87 -0.16
C VAL A 149 10.61 -8.85 1.33
N GLN A 150 11.01 -9.88 2.09
CA GLN A 150 10.92 -9.88 3.54
C GLN A 150 11.87 -8.84 4.16
N ASP A 151 13.08 -8.68 3.62
CA ASP A 151 14.02 -7.60 4.00
C ASP A 151 13.53 -6.20 3.57
N LEU A 152 12.99 -6.06 2.35
CA LEU A 152 12.36 -4.82 1.87
C LEU A 152 11.09 -4.47 2.64
N LEU A 153 10.34 -5.47 3.11
CA LEU A 153 9.20 -5.32 4.03
C LEU A 153 9.67 -4.83 5.39
N TYR A 154 10.76 -5.40 5.90
CA TYR A 154 11.38 -4.97 7.15
C TYR A 154 11.87 -3.52 7.04
N LEU A 155 12.46 -3.13 5.91
CA LEU A 155 12.83 -1.75 5.59
C LEU A 155 11.60 -0.83 5.47
N PHE A 156 10.51 -1.29 4.83
CA PHE A 156 9.25 -0.54 4.76
C PHE A 156 8.62 -0.32 6.15
N LEU A 157 8.70 -1.33 7.02
CA LEU A 157 8.16 -1.31 8.38
C LEU A 157 9.06 -0.61 9.41
N ARG A 158 10.37 -0.56 9.17
CA ARG A 158 11.38 -0.06 10.12
C ARG A 158 11.93 1.32 9.77
N ASP A 159 12.20 1.58 8.49
CA ASP A 159 13.00 2.74 8.07
C ASP A 159 12.27 3.69 7.11
N GLY A 160 11.11 3.31 6.57
CA GLY A 160 10.40 4.13 5.60
C GLY A 160 11.15 4.16 4.27
N PHE A 161 10.52 3.71 3.19
CA PHE A 161 11.15 3.79 1.88
C PHE A 161 11.14 5.26 1.42
N ASP A 162 12.32 5.87 1.29
CA ASP A 162 12.49 7.04 0.42
C ASP A 162 12.21 6.59 -1.02
N LEU A 163 11.16 7.16 -1.60
CA LEU A 163 10.63 6.81 -2.91
C LEU A 163 11.46 7.35 -4.08
#